data_AF-A0A815UA38-F1
#
_entry.id   AF-A0A815UA38-F1
#
_cell.length_a   1.000
_cell.length_b   1.000
_cell.length_c   1.000
_cell.angle_alpha   90.00
_cell.angle_beta   90.00
_cell.angle_gamma   90.00
#
_symmetry.space_group_name_H-M   'P 1'
#
loop_
_entity.id
_entity.type
_entity.pdbx_description
1 polymer ?
#
loop_
_entity_poly.entity_id
_entity_poly.type
_entity_poly.pdbx_seq_one_letter_code
_entity_poly.pdbx_strand_id
1 'polypeptide(L)'
;MHSYHLPLNLILRFIAFCHGIRNIRYSTIRSYLAAIRFYRLRAGFSDPFIDMYGYRIPQIEMILKGARRLDSLPIKQCKPITIDILNKLIRVLQCGIFNPYIDTLMQAALTTAFWGFFRSGELFPDKFCPRLHVTQADIQYDMNFIIIKLKSSKTDIERKGVDVRLFRNGSINCAVHALNCFTVLRNSNNYDSPFFLLPNGHAFTRRAFIFNLRHLLLQLGYEASAYSGHSLRVGAATSAAAAGVPDHLIQTLGRWSSLSYLRYIRVSDTVILKAHNKILQLS
;
A
#
# COMPACT_ATOMS: atom_id res chain seq x y z
N MET A 1 -31.61 -9.47 35.51
CA MET A 1 -30.67 -9.31 34.38
C MET A 1 -30.31 -7.84 34.27
N HIS A 2 -29.14 -7.43 34.76
CA HIS A 2 -28.72 -6.03 34.69
C HIS A 2 -28.44 -5.64 33.23
N SER A 3 -29.30 -4.80 32.67
CA SER A 3 -29.13 -4.17 31.37
C SER A 3 -27.95 -3.19 31.45
N TYR A 4 -26.74 -3.65 31.12
CA TYR A 4 -25.57 -2.78 31.00
C TYR A 4 -25.68 -1.92 29.72
N HIS A 5 -26.56 -0.92 29.77
CA HIS A 5 -26.66 0.13 28.76
C HIS A 5 -25.36 0.93 28.77
N LEU A 6 -24.72 1.12 27.61
CA LEU A 6 -23.53 1.98 27.53
C LEU A 6 -24.02 3.43 27.64
N PRO A 7 -23.69 4.19 28.71
CA PRO A 7 -24.25 5.52 28.87
C PRO A 7 -23.76 6.46 27.77
N LEU A 8 -24.66 7.27 27.20
CA LEU A 8 -24.31 8.27 26.19
C LEU A 8 -23.14 9.16 26.64
N ASN A 9 -23.17 9.61 27.90
CA ASN A 9 -22.10 10.41 28.48
C ASN A 9 -20.73 9.72 28.45
N LEU A 10 -20.68 8.39 28.63
CA LEU A 10 -19.42 7.65 28.55
C LEU A 10 -18.89 7.62 27.12
N ILE A 11 -19.76 7.46 26.12
CA ILE A 11 -19.39 7.48 24.70
C ILE A 11 -18.86 8.85 24.31
N LEU A 12 -19.55 9.93 24.69
CA LEU A 12 -19.13 11.29 24.42
C LEU A 12 -17.78 11.61 25.08
N ARG A 13 -17.60 11.23 26.36
CA ARG A 13 -16.32 11.37 27.08
C ARG A 13 -15.21 10.56 26.43
N PHE A 14 -15.49 9.34 25.98
CA PHE A 14 -14.50 8.51 25.27
C PHE A 14 -14.04 9.19 23.98
N ILE A 15 -14.96 9.70 23.15
CA ILE A 15 -14.61 10.41 21.91
C ILE A 15 -13.80 11.67 22.22
N ALA A 16 -14.23 12.47 23.20
CA ALA A 16 -13.53 13.68 23.65
C ALA A 16 -12.12 13.36 24.17
N PHE A 17 -11.97 12.31 24.98
CA PHE A 17 -10.69 11.86 25.51
C PHE A 17 -9.75 11.36 24.42
N CYS A 18 -10.26 10.53 23.49
CA CYS A 18 -9.48 10.05 22.37
C CYS A 18 -8.94 11.19 21.51
N HIS A 19 -9.79 12.16 21.17
CA HIS A 19 -9.38 13.28 20.32
C HIS A 19 -8.54 14.31 21.09
N GLY A 20 -9.08 14.88 22.17
CA GLY A 20 -8.49 16.02 22.87
C GLY A 20 -7.31 15.69 23.78
N ILE A 21 -7.25 14.49 24.37
CA ILE A 21 -6.15 14.10 25.27
C ILE A 21 -5.15 13.19 24.57
N ARG A 22 -5.65 12.21 23.80
CA ARG A 22 -4.80 11.19 23.17
C ARG A 22 -4.37 11.54 21.76
N ASN A 23 -4.82 12.67 21.19
CA ASN A 23 -4.53 13.10 19.82
C ASN A 23 -4.81 11.99 18.78
N ILE A 24 -5.83 11.18 19.03
CA ILE A 24 -6.23 10.09 18.15
C ILE A 24 -7.13 10.68 17.06
N ARG A 25 -6.76 10.39 15.81
CA ARG A 25 -7.52 10.87 14.65
C ARG A 25 -8.94 10.32 14.62
N TYR A 26 -9.86 11.14 14.13
CA TYR A 26 -11.24 10.83 13.80
C TYR A 26 -11.42 9.47 13.12
N SER A 27 -10.60 9.15 12.11
CA SER A 27 -10.69 7.87 11.40
C SER A 27 -10.46 6.67 12.32
N THR A 28 -9.53 6.80 13.26
CA THR A 28 -9.22 5.75 14.24
C THR A 28 -10.30 5.68 15.32
N ILE A 29 -10.81 6.83 15.77
CA ILE A 29 -11.95 6.90 16.69
C ILE A 29 -13.15 6.16 16.10
N ARG A 30 -13.48 6.38 14.82
CA ARG A 30 -14.55 5.63 14.14
C ARG A 30 -14.34 4.12 14.17
N SER A 31 -13.10 3.65 13.97
CA SER A 31 -12.78 2.23 14.06
C SER A 31 -12.98 1.68 15.47
N TYR A 32 -12.61 2.45 16.50
CA TYR A 32 -12.88 2.06 17.89
C TYR A 32 -14.37 1.99 18.19
N LEU A 33 -15.15 2.99 17.77
CA LEU A 33 -16.60 2.97 17.95
C LEU A 33 -17.26 1.80 17.20
N ALA A 34 -16.78 1.47 15.99
CA ALA A 34 -17.25 0.30 15.26
C ALA A 34 -16.92 -1.01 15.99
N ALA A 35 -15.74 -1.12 16.61
CA ALA A 35 -15.40 -2.27 17.44
C ALA A 35 -16.30 -2.38 18.68
N ILE A 36 -16.53 -1.27 19.39
CA ILE A 36 -17.46 -1.20 20.54
C ILE A 36 -18.87 -1.65 20.11
N ARG A 37 -19.36 -1.14 18.98
CA ARG A 37 -20.65 -1.54 18.38
C ARG A 37 -20.70 -3.04 18.15
N PHE A 38 -19.69 -3.59 17.48
CA PHE A 38 -19.60 -4.99 17.14
C PHE A 38 -19.66 -5.90 18.38
N TYR A 39 -18.86 -5.60 19.41
CA TYR A 39 -18.85 -6.40 20.63
C TYR A 39 -20.17 -6.32 21.40
N ARG A 40 -20.85 -5.17 21.42
CA ARG A 40 -22.17 -5.05 22.06
C ARG A 40 -23.24 -5.83 21.34
N LEU A 41 -23.33 -5.69 20.01
CA LEU A 41 -24.29 -6.44 19.20
C LEU A 41 -24.06 -7.94 19.31
N ARG A 42 -22.80 -8.39 19.29
CA ARG A 42 -22.44 -9.79 19.46
C ARG A 42 -22.84 -10.35 20.83
N ALA A 43 -22.81 -9.52 21.87
CA ALA A 43 -23.24 -9.89 23.22
C ALA A 43 -24.76 -9.79 23.42
N GLY A 44 -25.55 -9.54 22.36
CA GLY A 44 -27.00 -9.46 22.42
C GLY A 44 -27.56 -8.13 22.95
N PHE A 45 -26.71 -7.12 23.13
CA PHE A 45 -27.15 -5.79 23.55
C PHE A 45 -27.60 -4.94 22.36
N SER A 46 -28.45 -3.95 22.63
CA SER A 46 -28.80 -2.91 21.66
C SER A 46 -27.59 -2.10 21.20
N ASP A 47 -27.70 -1.58 19.97
CA ASP A 47 -26.70 -0.68 19.38
C ASP A 47 -26.62 0.61 20.21
N PRO A 48 -25.46 0.93 20.82
CA PRO A 48 -25.33 2.09 21.70
C PRO A 48 -25.29 3.44 20.94
N PHE A 49 -25.32 3.41 19.62
CA PHE A 49 -25.18 4.59 18.75
C PHE A 49 -26.50 5.04 18.11
N ILE A 50 -27.59 4.33 18.40
CA ILE A 50 -28.95 4.66 17.95
C ILE A 50 -29.88 4.83 19.14
N ASP A 51 -30.95 5.60 18.96
CA ASP A 51 -32.03 5.73 19.93
C ASP A 51 -33.03 4.56 19.83
N MET A 52 -34.08 4.60 20.66
CA MET A 52 -35.12 3.58 20.69
C MET A 52 -35.91 3.43 19.38
N TYR A 53 -35.87 4.43 18.50
CA TYR A 53 -36.53 4.44 17.20
C TYR A 53 -35.58 4.05 16.06
N GLY A 54 -34.33 3.75 16.38
CA GLY A 54 -33.30 3.38 15.42
C GLY A 54 -32.61 4.55 14.72
N TYR A 55 -32.86 5.79 15.16
CA TYR A 55 -32.17 6.97 14.62
C TYR A 55 -30.81 7.16 15.29
N ARG A 56 -29.84 7.69 14.54
CA ARG A 56 -28.51 8.00 15.11
C ARG A 56 -28.61 9.12 16.14
N ILE A 57 -27.86 8.95 17.23
CA ILE A 57 -27.85 9.91 18.33
C ILE A 57 -27.13 11.21 17.89
N PRO A 58 -27.81 12.37 17.84
CA PRO A 58 -27.26 13.62 17.30
C PRO A 58 -25.99 14.10 18.01
N GLN A 59 -25.89 13.93 19.33
CA GLN A 59 -24.73 14.37 20.11
C GLN A 59 -23.46 13.63 19.67
N ILE A 60 -23.58 12.34 19.35
CA ILE A 60 -22.45 11.52 18.88
C ILE A 60 -22.02 11.99 17.49
N GLU A 61 -22.96 12.27 16.59
CA GLU A 61 -22.67 12.80 15.26
C GLU A 61 -22.02 14.20 15.34
N MET A 62 -22.48 15.08 16.25
CA MET A 62 -21.91 16.41 16.44
C MET A 62 -20.46 16.37 16.94
N ILE A 63 -20.17 15.57 17.97
CA ILE A 63 -18.80 15.47 18.50
C ILE A 63 -17.85 14.83 17.48
N LEU A 64 -18.33 13.83 16.73
CA LEU A 64 -17.59 13.21 15.63
C LEU A 64 -17.34 14.20 14.49
N LYS A 65 -18.31 15.04 14.15
CA LYS A 65 -18.16 16.12 13.17
C LYS A 65 -17.14 17.16 13.65
N GLY A 66 -17.15 17.50 14.95
CA GLY A 66 -16.14 18.36 15.58
C GLY A 66 -14.74 17.79 15.45
N ALA A 67 -14.54 16.54 15.89
CA ALA A 67 -13.26 15.82 15.76
C ALA A 67 -12.77 15.78 14.31
N ARG A 68 -13.67 15.50 13.34
CA ARG A 68 -13.34 15.50 11.91
C ARG A 68 -12.88 16.87 11.40
N ARG A 69 -13.49 17.97 11.87
CA ARG A 69 -13.11 19.34 11.48
C ARG A 69 -11.77 19.73 12.08
N LEU A 70 -11.48 19.34 13.31
CA LEU A 70 -10.19 19.60 13.94
C LEU A 70 -9.07 18.76 13.30
N ASP A 71 -9.41 17.57 12.79
CA ASP A 71 -8.53 16.71 12.01
C ASP A 71 -8.19 17.23 10.60
N SER A 72 -8.72 18.38 10.15
CA SER A 72 -8.61 18.88 8.77
C SER A 72 -7.18 19.20 8.30
N LEU A 73 -6.16 18.97 9.13
CA LEU A 73 -4.79 18.97 8.66
C LEU A 73 -4.63 17.95 7.53
N PRO A 74 -4.03 18.32 6.39
CA PRO A 74 -3.88 17.42 5.26
C PRO A 74 -3.14 16.16 5.71
N ILE A 75 -3.75 15.00 5.45
CA ILE A 75 -3.15 13.70 5.73
C ILE A 75 -1.75 13.71 5.08
N LYS A 76 -0.68 13.56 5.88
CA LYS A 76 0.69 13.39 5.36
C LYS A 76 0.72 12.10 4.53
N GLN A 77 0.41 12.22 3.25
CA GLN A 77 0.51 11.15 2.28
C GLN A 77 1.99 10.88 2.03
N CYS A 78 2.35 9.61 1.89
CA CYS A 78 3.72 9.28 1.50
C CYS A 78 4.05 9.88 0.13
N LYS A 79 5.29 10.35 -0.06
CA LYS A 79 5.74 10.81 -1.37
C LYS A 79 5.80 9.63 -2.36
N PRO A 80 5.41 9.85 -3.62
CA PRO A 80 5.50 8.82 -4.66
C PRO A 80 6.97 8.53 -5.00
N ILE A 81 7.31 7.26 -5.23
CA ILE A 81 8.55 6.88 -5.92
C ILE A 81 8.19 6.74 -7.40
N THR A 82 8.34 7.82 -8.16
CA THR A 82 8.06 7.84 -9.61
C THR A 82 9.09 7.00 -10.37
N ILE A 83 8.83 6.78 -11.66
CA ILE A 83 9.76 6.07 -12.56
C ILE A 83 11.17 6.69 -12.54
N ASP A 84 11.27 8.03 -12.43
CA ASP A 84 12.56 8.73 -12.37
C ASP A 84 13.31 8.45 -11.06
N ILE A 85 12.60 8.46 -9.94
CA ILE A 85 13.18 8.12 -8.64
C ILE A 85 13.60 6.65 -8.64
N LEU A 86 12.76 5.76 -9.20
CA LEU A 86 13.10 4.34 -9.35
C LEU A 86 14.40 4.16 -10.15
N ASN A 87 14.54 4.84 -11.29
CA ASN A 87 15.77 4.79 -12.10
C ASN A 87 17.01 5.22 -11.32
N LYS A 88 16.91 6.30 -10.52
CA LYS A 88 18.01 6.74 -9.64
C LYS A 88 18.34 5.69 -8.58
N LEU A 89 17.33 5.09 -7.95
CA LEU A 89 17.52 4.03 -6.95
C LEU A 89 18.24 2.81 -7.56
N ILE A 90 17.85 2.38 -8.77
CA ILE A 90 18.50 1.23 -9.43
C ILE A 90 19.95 1.55 -9.79
N ARG A 91 20.25 2.76 -10.28
CA ARG A 91 21.63 3.17 -10.57
C ARG A 91 22.52 3.12 -9.33
N VAL A 92 22.02 3.59 -8.18
CA VAL A 92 22.77 3.50 -6.90
C VAL A 92 23.03 2.05 -6.49
N LEU A 93 22.04 1.17 -6.66
CA LEU A 93 22.20 -0.26 -6.37
C LEU A 93 23.26 -0.91 -7.27
N GLN A 94 23.30 -0.55 -8.56
CA GLN A 94 24.31 -1.04 -9.51
C GLN A 94 25.73 -0.56 -9.19
N CYS A 95 25.88 0.54 -8.44
CA CYS A 95 27.18 0.97 -7.94
C CYS A 95 27.66 0.17 -6.72
N GLY A 96 26.85 -0.73 -6.15
CA GLY A 96 27.24 -1.58 -5.03
C GLY A 96 27.20 -0.85 -3.67
N ILE A 97 26.00 -0.49 -3.22
CA ILE A 97 25.81 0.32 -1.99
C ILE A 97 25.71 -0.53 -0.72
N PHE A 98 25.23 -1.77 -0.82
CA PHE A 98 25.14 -2.68 0.32
C PHE A 98 26.13 -3.83 0.16
N ASN A 99 25.79 -4.78 -0.70
CA ASN A 99 26.59 -5.92 -1.12
C ASN A 99 25.87 -6.58 -2.31
N PRO A 100 26.56 -7.39 -3.13
CA PRO A 100 25.98 -7.92 -4.37
C PRO A 100 24.64 -8.64 -4.20
N TYR A 101 24.45 -9.37 -3.09
CA TYR A 101 23.20 -10.07 -2.81
C TYR A 101 22.07 -9.10 -2.47
N ILE A 102 22.28 -8.22 -1.49
CA ILE A 102 21.26 -7.29 -1.03
C ILE A 102 20.94 -6.26 -2.13
N ASP A 103 21.91 -5.87 -2.93
CA ASP A 103 21.70 -4.94 -4.04
C ASP A 103 20.81 -5.57 -5.13
N THR A 104 21.09 -6.82 -5.51
CA THR A 104 20.27 -7.58 -6.47
C THR A 104 18.87 -7.85 -5.92
N LEU A 105 18.75 -8.24 -4.65
CA LEU A 105 17.48 -8.43 -3.96
C LEU A 105 16.65 -7.14 -3.96
N MET A 106 17.26 -6.01 -3.63
CA MET A 106 16.62 -4.70 -3.61
C MET A 106 16.18 -4.27 -5.01
N GLN A 107 17.01 -4.49 -6.03
CA GLN A 107 16.66 -4.18 -7.42
C GLN A 107 15.44 -4.99 -7.88
N ALA A 108 15.43 -6.31 -7.63
CA ALA A 108 14.30 -7.16 -7.91
C ALA A 108 13.04 -6.72 -7.13
N ALA A 109 13.18 -6.42 -5.84
CA ALA A 109 12.09 -5.97 -4.99
C ALA A 109 11.47 -4.64 -5.45
N LEU A 110 12.29 -3.63 -5.75
CA LEU A 110 11.83 -2.29 -6.17
C LEU A 110 11.12 -2.33 -7.52
N THR A 111 11.74 -2.98 -8.51
CA THR A 111 11.19 -3.07 -9.87
C THR A 111 9.90 -3.89 -9.90
N THR A 112 9.86 -5.02 -9.18
CA THR A 112 8.66 -5.84 -9.03
C THR A 112 7.54 -5.07 -8.37
N ALA A 113 7.82 -4.43 -7.22
CA ALA A 113 6.81 -3.65 -6.49
C ALA A 113 6.23 -2.50 -7.33
N PHE A 114 7.07 -1.81 -8.10
CA PHE A 114 6.65 -0.72 -8.97
C PHE A 114 5.80 -1.21 -10.15
N TRP A 115 6.34 -2.09 -11.00
CA TRP A 115 5.67 -2.52 -12.23
C TRP A 115 4.45 -3.40 -11.98
N GLY A 116 4.43 -4.16 -10.89
CA GLY A 116 3.27 -4.95 -10.48
C GLY A 116 2.26 -4.20 -9.62
N PHE A 117 2.50 -2.90 -9.35
CA PHE A 117 1.68 -2.07 -8.46
C PHE A 117 1.43 -2.72 -7.10
N PHE A 118 2.38 -3.49 -6.58
CA PHE A 118 2.17 -4.28 -5.36
C PHE A 118 2.12 -3.38 -4.12
N ARG A 119 1.30 -3.78 -3.15
CA ARG A 119 1.48 -3.30 -1.79
C ARG A 119 2.73 -3.96 -1.23
N SER A 120 3.53 -3.24 -0.44
CA SER A 120 4.73 -3.85 0.15
C SER A 120 4.44 -5.11 0.97
N GLY A 121 3.30 -5.17 1.66
CA GLY A 121 2.89 -6.35 2.40
C GLY A 121 2.45 -7.55 1.56
N GLU A 122 2.20 -7.38 0.26
CA GLU A 122 1.92 -8.50 -0.67
C GLU A 122 3.21 -9.25 -1.03
N LEU A 123 4.36 -8.55 -1.06
CA LEU A 123 5.66 -9.12 -1.41
C LEU A 123 6.55 -9.41 -0.20
N PHE A 124 6.47 -8.55 0.82
CA PHE A 124 7.38 -8.53 1.96
C PHE A 124 6.59 -8.75 3.25
N PRO A 125 6.42 -10.00 3.70
CA PRO A 125 5.63 -10.28 4.90
C PRO A 125 6.36 -9.87 6.17
N ASP A 126 5.62 -9.36 7.17
CA ASP A 126 6.17 -9.17 8.53
C ASP A 126 6.38 -10.53 9.22
N LYS A 127 5.49 -11.50 8.95
CA LYS A 127 5.61 -12.91 9.35
C LYS A 127 5.28 -13.79 8.16
N PHE A 128 6.24 -14.59 7.72
CA PHE A 128 6.07 -15.43 6.53
C PHE A 128 5.11 -16.59 6.79
N CYS A 129 4.35 -16.94 5.75
CA CYS A 129 3.41 -18.04 5.72
C CYS A 129 3.24 -18.46 4.25
N PRO A 130 3.68 -19.67 3.85
CA PRO A 130 3.62 -20.14 2.45
C PRO A 130 2.22 -20.14 1.83
N ARG A 131 1.19 -20.30 2.67
CA ARG A 131 -0.22 -20.32 2.24
C ARG A 131 -0.77 -18.93 1.88
N LEU A 132 -0.13 -17.87 2.37
CA LEU A 132 -0.63 -16.50 2.23
C LEU A 132 0.28 -15.61 1.39
N HIS A 133 1.57 -15.91 1.36
CA HIS A 133 2.59 -15.05 0.77
C HIS A 133 3.26 -15.71 -0.43
N VAL A 134 3.82 -14.88 -1.29
CA VAL A 134 4.50 -15.30 -2.52
C VAL A 134 5.70 -16.20 -2.20
N THR A 135 5.66 -17.42 -2.73
CA THR A 135 6.74 -18.39 -2.66
C THR A 135 7.41 -18.57 -4.02
N GLN A 136 8.49 -19.34 -4.08
CA GLN A 136 9.12 -19.69 -5.36
C GLN A 136 8.14 -20.42 -6.30
N ALA A 137 7.25 -21.27 -5.75
CA ALA A 137 6.22 -21.97 -6.53
C ALA A 137 5.20 -21.05 -7.20
N ASP A 138 5.06 -19.82 -6.73
CA ASP A 138 4.10 -18.84 -7.25
C ASP A 138 4.63 -18.03 -8.43
N ILE A 139 5.88 -18.27 -8.85
CA ILE A 139 6.53 -17.56 -9.96
C ILE A 139 6.59 -18.45 -11.18
N GLN A 140 5.97 -18.00 -12.27
CA GLN A 140 6.05 -18.66 -13.57
C GLN A 140 6.88 -17.80 -14.51
N TYR A 141 7.91 -18.41 -15.09
CA TYR A 141 8.85 -17.74 -15.97
C TYR A 141 8.47 -18.03 -17.42
N ASP A 142 8.46 -16.96 -18.22
CA ASP A 142 8.39 -17.01 -19.68
C ASP A 142 9.57 -16.20 -20.26
N MET A 143 9.82 -16.33 -21.58
CA MET A 143 10.85 -15.54 -22.26
C MET A 143 10.58 -14.02 -22.14
N ASN A 144 9.32 -13.62 -22.29
CA ASN A 144 8.92 -12.22 -22.41
C ASN A 144 8.24 -11.64 -21.17
N PHE A 145 7.75 -12.48 -20.27
CA PHE A 145 7.09 -12.04 -19.05
C PHE A 145 7.34 -12.98 -17.87
N ILE A 146 6.99 -12.52 -16.68
CA ILE A 146 6.92 -13.34 -15.47
C ILE A 146 5.52 -13.17 -14.88
N ILE A 147 4.91 -14.27 -14.45
CA ILE A 147 3.66 -14.26 -13.69
C ILE A 147 3.99 -14.45 -12.21
N ILE A 148 3.48 -13.55 -11.37
CA ILE A 148 3.51 -13.67 -9.92
C ILE A 148 2.09 -13.92 -9.43
N LYS A 149 1.84 -15.11 -8.87
CA LYS A 149 0.55 -15.46 -8.28
C LYS A 149 0.46 -14.90 -6.86
N LEU A 150 -0.42 -13.94 -6.65
CA LEU A 150 -0.80 -13.51 -5.31
C LEU A 150 -1.87 -14.43 -4.76
N LYS A 151 -1.54 -15.21 -3.72
CA LYS A 151 -2.50 -16.10 -3.03
C LYS A 151 -3.54 -15.37 -2.20
N SER A 152 -3.23 -14.15 -1.77
CA SER A 152 -4.10 -13.32 -0.95
C SER A 152 -3.81 -11.86 -1.24
N SER A 153 -4.86 -11.05 -1.33
CA SER A 153 -4.74 -9.60 -1.35
C SER A 153 -5.78 -8.97 -0.44
N LYS A 154 -5.53 -7.74 0.02
CA LYS A 154 -6.45 -7.02 0.91
C LYS A 154 -7.89 -6.90 0.34
N THR A 155 -8.03 -6.94 -0.97
CA THR A 155 -9.30 -6.79 -1.70
C THR A 155 -9.88 -8.13 -2.16
N ASP A 156 -9.16 -9.23 -1.95
CA ASP A 156 -9.57 -10.58 -2.34
C ASP A 156 -10.26 -11.29 -1.16
N ILE A 157 -11.53 -10.93 -0.97
CA ILE A 157 -12.37 -11.44 0.13
C ILE A 157 -12.57 -12.96 -0.02
N GLU A 158 -12.62 -13.45 -1.25
CA GLU A 158 -12.86 -14.88 -1.58
C GLU A 158 -11.58 -15.71 -1.68
N ARG A 159 -10.39 -15.08 -1.54
CA ARG A 159 -9.07 -15.72 -1.66
C ARG A 159 -8.86 -16.48 -2.98
N LYS A 160 -9.44 -15.98 -4.08
CA LYS A 160 -9.24 -16.56 -5.42
C LYS A 160 -7.79 -16.40 -5.90
N GLY A 161 -7.09 -15.43 -5.34
CA GLY A 161 -5.79 -14.99 -5.79
C GLY A 161 -5.87 -14.18 -7.07
N VAL A 162 -4.72 -13.62 -7.48
CA VAL A 162 -4.61 -12.89 -8.74
C VAL A 162 -3.23 -13.07 -9.34
N ASP A 163 -3.19 -13.29 -10.65
CA ASP A 163 -1.97 -13.37 -11.42
C ASP A 163 -1.55 -11.99 -11.89
N VAL A 164 -0.38 -11.55 -11.44
CA VAL A 164 0.22 -10.28 -11.87
C VAL A 164 1.29 -10.58 -12.90
N ARG A 165 1.06 -10.16 -14.15
CA ARG A 165 2.02 -10.32 -15.24
C ARG A 165 2.95 -9.11 -15.32
N LEU A 166 4.25 -9.37 -15.34
CA LEU A 166 5.31 -8.38 -15.51
C LEU A 166 5.97 -8.62 -16.86
N PHE A 167 5.91 -7.62 -17.74
CA PHE A 167 6.48 -7.73 -19.08
C PHE A 167 7.91 -7.21 -19.13
N ARG A 168 8.75 -7.86 -19.95
CA ARG A 168 10.09 -7.39 -20.26
C ARG A 168 9.99 -6.05 -21.00
N ASN A 169 10.77 -5.07 -20.56
CA ASN A 169 10.73 -3.70 -21.12
C ASN A 169 12.10 -3.16 -21.54
N GLY A 170 13.16 -3.97 -21.48
CA GLY A 170 14.52 -3.62 -21.93
C GLY A 170 15.23 -2.50 -21.15
N SER A 171 14.59 -1.92 -20.14
CA SER A 171 15.14 -0.79 -19.39
C SER A 171 15.95 -1.23 -18.17
N ILE A 172 16.68 -0.28 -17.56
CA ILE A 172 17.41 -0.49 -16.31
C ILE A 172 16.52 -0.96 -15.15
N ASN A 173 15.23 -0.61 -15.20
CA ASN A 173 14.24 -0.96 -14.17
C ASN A 173 13.35 -2.16 -14.59
N CYS A 174 13.77 -2.94 -15.58
CA CYS A 174 13.05 -4.12 -16.06
C CYS A 174 12.90 -5.17 -14.95
N ALA A 175 11.67 -5.38 -14.48
CA ALA A 175 11.39 -6.33 -13.41
C ALA A 175 11.72 -7.77 -13.82
N VAL A 176 11.45 -8.17 -15.07
CA VAL A 176 11.78 -9.51 -15.58
C VAL A 176 13.28 -9.79 -15.49
N HIS A 177 14.10 -8.84 -15.92
CA HIS A 177 15.56 -8.98 -15.84
C HIS A 177 16.03 -9.08 -14.38
N ALA A 178 15.57 -8.16 -13.52
CA ALA A 178 15.95 -8.14 -12.11
C ALA A 178 15.53 -9.42 -11.35
N LEU A 179 14.33 -9.94 -11.64
CA LEU A 179 13.81 -11.18 -11.06
C LEU A 179 14.62 -12.40 -11.50
N ASN A 180 14.99 -12.49 -12.78
CA ASN A 180 15.83 -13.58 -13.28
C ASN A 180 17.21 -13.57 -12.61
N CYS A 181 17.87 -12.40 -12.52
CA CYS A 181 19.14 -12.27 -11.81
C CYS A 181 19.03 -12.70 -10.35
N PHE A 182 17.99 -12.25 -9.64
CA PHE A 182 17.77 -12.63 -8.26
C PHE A 182 17.44 -14.13 -8.08
N THR A 183 16.74 -14.73 -9.04
CA THR A 183 16.38 -16.16 -9.00
C THR A 183 17.61 -17.06 -9.08
N VAL A 184 18.58 -16.71 -9.92
CA VAL A 184 19.87 -17.40 -9.98
C VAL A 184 20.64 -17.23 -8.65
N LEU A 185 20.61 -16.01 -8.09
CA LEU A 185 21.39 -15.67 -6.90
C LEU A 185 20.83 -16.27 -5.59
N ARG A 186 19.50 -16.36 -5.45
CA ARG A 186 18.87 -16.86 -4.21
C ARG A 186 19.11 -18.35 -3.95
N ASN A 187 19.45 -19.11 -5.00
CA ASN A 187 19.80 -20.54 -5.01
C ASN A 187 19.15 -21.37 -3.88
N SER A 188 17.81 -21.43 -3.87
CA SER A 188 17.05 -22.18 -2.87
C SER A 188 16.17 -23.23 -3.55
N ASN A 189 16.37 -24.49 -3.20
CA ASN A 189 15.64 -25.64 -3.73
C ASN A 189 14.26 -25.85 -3.09
N ASN A 190 13.90 -25.03 -2.08
CA ASN A 190 12.61 -25.14 -1.42
C ASN A 190 11.56 -24.27 -2.13
N TYR A 191 10.60 -24.90 -2.80
CA TYR A 191 9.54 -24.20 -3.54
C TYR A 191 8.54 -23.43 -2.65
N ASP A 192 8.41 -23.82 -1.38
CA ASP A 192 7.57 -23.14 -0.39
C ASP A 192 8.31 -22.05 0.40
N SER A 193 9.60 -21.83 0.12
CA SER A 193 10.35 -20.72 0.69
C SER A 193 9.83 -19.37 0.17
N PRO A 194 9.96 -18.27 0.93
CA PRO A 194 9.59 -16.95 0.45
C PRO A 194 10.40 -16.63 -0.81
N PHE A 195 9.75 -16.02 -1.81
CA PHE A 195 10.43 -15.69 -3.04
C PHE A 195 11.58 -14.69 -2.79
N PHE A 196 11.25 -13.54 -2.19
CA PHE A 196 12.25 -12.59 -1.70
C PHE A 196 12.86 -13.10 -0.40
N LEU A 197 14.02 -13.74 -0.54
CA LEU A 197 14.77 -14.41 0.51
C LEU A 197 15.97 -13.55 0.94
N LEU A 198 16.27 -13.53 2.23
CA LEU A 198 17.54 -12.99 2.76
C LEU A 198 18.61 -14.09 2.75
N PRO A 199 19.92 -13.73 2.81
CA PRO A 199 21.01 -14.72 2.81
C PRO A 199 20.91 -15.78 3.92
N ASN A 200 20.27 -15.45 5.03
CA ASN A 200 20.06 -16.34 6.17
C ASN A 200 18.82 -17.25 6.02
N GLY A 201 18.18 -17.30 4.84
CA GLY A 201 17.03 -18.14 4.56
C GLY A 201 15.69 -17.61 5.10
N HIS A 202 15.68 -16.45 5.75
CA HIS A 202 14.45 -15.81 6.21
C HIS A 202 13.81 -14.95 5.12
N ALA A 203 12.50 -14.71 5.24
CA ALA A 203 11.79 -13.82 4.32
C ALA A 203 12.33 -12.38 4.42
N PHE A 204 12.43 -11.71 3.27
CA PHE A 204 12.73 -10.29 3.24
C PHE A 204 11.52 -9.49 3.73
N THR A 205 11.59 -9.04 4.98
CA THR A 205 10.45 -8.40 5.65
C THR A 205 10.19 -6.98 5.13
N ARG A 206 8.94 -6.52 5.27
CA ARG A 206 8.57 -5.14 4.96
C ARG A 206 9.42 -4.11 5.72
N ARG A 207 9.74 -4.40 6.98
CA ARG A 207 10.60 -3.54 7.81
C ARG A 207 11.99 -3.42 7.21
N ALA A 208 12.62 -4.54 6.84
CA ALA A 208 13.94 -4.55 6.21
C ALA A 208 13.92 -3.83 4.85
N PHE A 209 12.90 -4.09 4.04
CA PHE A 209 12.70 -3.41 2.76
C PHE A 209 12.60 -1.88 2.92
N ILE A 210 11.75 -1.39 3.82
CA ILE A 210 11.58 0.06 4.05
C ILE A 210 12.87 0.67 4.61
N PHE A 211 13.59 -0.05 5.48
CA PHE A 211 14.87 0.40 6.02
C PHE A 211 15.90 0.61 4.89
N ASN A 212 16.10 -0.40 4.04
CA ASN A 212 17.03 -0.31 2.90
C ASN A 212 16.60 0.76 1.89
N LEU A 213 15.30 0.83 1.56
CA LEU A 213 14.75 1.86 0.68
C LEU A 213 15.04 3.27 1.21
N ARG A 214 14.85 3.50 2.51
CA ARG A 214 15.12 4.80 3.13
C ARG A 214 16.61 5.14 3.10
N HIS A 215 17.49 4.16 3.31
CA HIS A 215 18.92 4.35 3.13
C HIS A 215 19.26 4.81 1.70
N LEU A 216 18.73 4.15 0.67
CA LEU A 216 18.94 4.55 -0.73
C LEU A 216 18.43 5.97 -1.01
N LEU A 217 17.26 6.31 -0.47
CA LEU A 217 16.67 7.64 -0.65
C LEU A 217 17.52 8.74 0.01
N LEU A 218 18.11 8.47 1.17
CA LEU A 218 19.04 9.41 1.84
C LEU A 218 20.29 9.65 0.99
N GLN A 219 20.86 8.61 0.38
CA GLN A 219 22.01 8.75 -0.53
C GLN A 219 21.72 9.66 -1.73
N LEU A 220 20.44 9.71 -2.15
CA LEU A 220 19.97 10.56 -3.24
C LEU A 220 19.50 11.94 -2.77
N GLY A 221 19.67 12.30 -1.49
CA GLY A 221 19.28 13.59 -0.92
C GLY A 221 17.78 13.76 -0.66
N TYR A 222 16.99 12.69 -0.65
CA TYR A 222 15.56 12.77 -0.35
C TYR A 222 15.27 12.68 1.16
N GLU A 223 14.21 13.36 1.60
CA GLU A 223 13.65 13.22 2.96
C GLU A 223 13.03 11.83 3.15
N ALA A 224 13.83 10.87 3.61
CA ALA A 224 13.42 9.46 3.71
C ALA A 224 12.19 9.20 4.60
N SER A 225 11.93 10.06 5.59
CA SER A 225 10.76 9.95 6.48
C SER A 225 9.43 10.15 5.73
N ALA A 226 9.45 10.84 4.58
CA ALA A 226 8.28 11.06 3.72
C ALA A 226 7.91 9.82 2.89
N TYR A 227 8.75 8.79 2.87
CA TYR A 227 8.53 7.57 2.09
C TYR A 227 8.14 6.38 2.98
N SER A 228 7.31 5.50 2.44
CA SER A 228 6.77 4.34 3.12
C SER A 228 6.66 3.14 2.16
N GLY A 229 6.25 1.98 2.67
CA GLY A 229 5.98 0.81 1.82
C GLY A 229 4.89 1.02 0.77
N HIS A 230 4.08 2.09 0.89
CA HIS A 230 3.07 2.44 -0.12
C HIS A 230 3.62 3.34 -1.24
N SER A 231 4.79 3.95 -1.05
CA SER A 231 5.34 4.96 -1.96
C SER A 231 5.58 4.47 -3.39
N LEU A 232 5.99 3.21 -3.58
CA LEU A 232 6.17 2.62 -4.92
C LEU A 232 4.86 2.44 -5.65
N ARG A 233 3.84 1.92 -4.95
CA ARG A 233 2.51 1.74 -5.55
C ARG A 233 1.85 3.07 -5.92
N VAL A 234 2.01 4.09 -5.08
CA VAL A 234 1.57 5.47 -5.41
C VAL A 234 2.34 5.97 -6.63
N GLY A 235 3.66 5.85 -6.61
CA GLY A 235 4.49 6.35 -7.69
C GLY A 235 4.32 5.62 -9.03
N ALA A 236 3.98 4.33 -9.02
CA ALA A 236 3.59 3.58 -10.21
C ALA A 236 2.31 4.17 -10.84
N ALA A 237 1.27 4.43 -10.04
CA ALA A 237 0.05 5.09 -10.52
C ALA A 237 0.31 6.52 -11.00
N THR A 238 1.09 7.31 -10.24
CA THR A 238 1.45 8.68 -10.65
C THR A 238 2.22 8.67 -11.98
N SER A 239 3.15 7.73 -12.16
CA SER A 239 3.93 7.62 -13.41
C SER A 239 3.07 7.15 -14.58
N ALA A 240 2.17 6.19 -14.36
CA ALA A 240 1.24 5.72 -15.38
C ALA A 240 0.29 6.84 -15.84
N ALA A 241 -0.25 7.61 -14.90
CA ALA A 241 -1.10 8.77 -15.23
C ALA A 241 -0.32 9.84 -16.00
N ALA A 242 0.91 10.15 -15.59
CA ALA A 242 1.78 11.09 -16.30
C ALA A 242 2.12 10.63 -17.72
N ALA A 243 2.19 9.31 -17.95
CA ALA A 243 2.36 8.67 -19.25
C ALA A 243 1.05 8.58 -20.08
N GLY A 244 -0.08 9.08 -19.57
CA GLY A 244 -1.36 9.07 -20.27
C GLY A 244 -2.06 7.71 -20.29
N VAL A 245 -1.67 6.78 -19.42
CA VAL A 245 -2.39 5.49 -19.27
C VAL A 245 -3.82 5.77 -18.81
N PRO A 246 -4.85 5.23 -19.48
CA PRO A 246 -6.23 5.40 -19.07
C PRO A 246 -6.49 4.99 -17.63
N ASP A 247 -7.32 5.77 -16.94
CA ASP A 247 -7.72 5.58 -15.54
C ASP A 247 -8.19 4.16 -15.21
N HIS A 248 -9.01 3.56 -16.08
CA HIS A 248 -9.51 2.19 -15.89
C HIS A 248 -8.37 1.15 -15.93
N LEU A 249 -7.33 1.36 -16.76
CA LEU A 249 -6.16 0.49 -16.77
C LEU A 249 -5.32 0.69 -15.52
N ILE A 250 -5.12 1.93 -15.07
CA ILE A 250 -4.43 2.21 -13.79
C ILE A 250 -5.17 1.53 -12.63
N GLN A 251 -6.51 1.62 -12.62
CA GLN A 251 -7.36 0.96 -11.63
C GLN A 251 -7.16 -0.56 -11.64
N THR A 252 -7.18 -1.19 -12.83
CA THR A 252 -6.96 -2.62 -13.01
C THR A 252 -5.56 -3.06 -12.59
N LEU A 253 -4.52 -2.37 -13.08
CA LEU A 253 -3.12 -2.65 -12.76
C LEU A 253 -2.86 -2.59 -11.25
N GLY A 254 -3.40 -1.56 -10.60
CA GLY A 254 -3.32 -1.44 -9.16
C GLY A 254 -4.26 -2.36 -8.41
N ARG A 255 -5.28 -2.98 -9.02
CA ARG A 255 -6.28 -3.79 -8.29
C ARG A 255 -7.00 -2.96 -7.23
N TRP A 256 -7.45 -1.76 -7.62
CA TRP A 256 -8.25 -0.89 -6.75
C TRP A 256 -9.74 -1.16 -6.93
N SER A 257 -10.40 -1.64 -5.87
CA SER A 257 -11.86 -1.87 -5.86
C SER A 257 -12.68 -0.58 -5.84
N SER A 258 -12.05 0.56 -5.56
CA SER A 258 -12.69 1.88 -5.53
C SER A 258 -11.81 2.93 -6.17
N LEU A 259 -12.38 4.11 -6.45
CA LEU A 259 -11.70 5.31 -6.95
C LEU A 259 -10.64 5.89 -5.99
N SER A 260 -10.24 5.14 -4.96
CA SER A 260 -9.13 5.48 -4.06
C SER A 260 -7.82 5.84 -4.78
N TYR A 261 -7.61 5.32 -6.00
CA TYR A 261 -6.44 5.64 -6.84
C TYR A 261 -6.40 7.11 -7.30
N LEU A 262 -7.54 7.79 -7.40
CA LEU A 262 -7.61 9.21 -7.75
C LEU A 262 -6.85 10.08 -6.74
N ARG A 263 -6.71 9.62 -5.49
CA ARG A 263 -5.89 10.33 -4.48
C ARG A 263 -4.39 10.29 -4.78
N TYR A 264 -3.95 9.39 -5.64
CA TYR A 264 -2.54 9.21 -6.04
C TYR A 264 -2.19 9.94 -7.33
N ILE A 265 -3.19 10.16 -8.20
CA ILE A 265 -3.05 10.98 -9.39
C ILE A 265 -3.14 12.43 -8.95
N ARG A 266 -1.99 13.01 -8.60
CA ARG A 266 -1.90 14.43 -8.30
C ARG A 266 -1.89 15.17 -9.64
N VAL A 267 -2.90 15.99 -9.85
CA VAL A 267 -3.00 16.87 -11.01
C VAL A 267 -1.95 17.96 -10.84
N SER A 268 -0.87 17.90 -11.62
CA SER A 268 0.10 19.01 -11.71
C SER A 268 -0.37 20.03 -12.76
N ASP A 269 0.12 21.26 -12.66
CA ASP A 269 -0.18 22.31 -13.65
C ASP A 269 0.17 21.88 -15.08
N THR A 270 1.20 21.03 -15.24
CA THR A 270 1.57 20.43 -16.52
C THR A 270 0.52 19.46 -17.07
N VAL A 271 -0.18 18.71 -16.21
CA VAL A 271 -1.29 17.83 -16.61
C VAL A 271 -2.51 18.66 -17.00
N ILE A 272 -2.78 19.75 -16.26
CA ILE A 272 -3.85 20.71 -16.57
C ILE A 272 -3.58 21.36 -17.93
N LEU A 273 -2.36 21.83 -18.17
CA LEU A 273 -1.95 22.43 -19.44
C LEU A 273 -2.12 21.46 -20.61
N LYS A 274 -1.71 20.19 -20.45
CA LYS A 274 -1.93 19.16 -21.47
C LYS A 274 -3.41 18.91 -21.73
N ALA A 275 -4.24 18.92 -20.69
CA ALA A 275 -5.68 18.77 -20.83
C ALA A 275 -6.30 19.96 -21.59
N HIS A 276 -5.92 21.19 -21.26
CA HIS A 276 -6.35 22.39 -21.98
C HIS A 276 -5.97 22.33 -23.46
N ASN A 277 -4.72 21.98 -23.78
CA ASN A 277 -4.25 21.86 -25.16
C ASN A 277 -5.03 20.79 -25.95
N LYS A 278 -5.42 19.70 -25.29
CA LYS A 278 -6.21 18.63 -25.92
C LYS A 278 -7.65 19.04 -26.20
N ILE A 279 -8.23 19.90 -25.37
CA ILE A 279 -9.56 20.50 -25.60
C ILE A 279 -9.52 21.45 -26.80
N LEU A 280 -8.45 22.25 -26.93
CA LEU A 280 -8.26 23.16 -28.06
C LEU A 280 -8.07 22.44 -29.41
N GLN A 281 -7.72 21.16 -29.42
CA GLN A 281 -7.61 20.37 -30.66
C GLN A 281 -8.96 19.82 -31.16
N LEU A 282 -10.04 20.04 -30.40
CA LEU A 282 -11.41 19.65 -30.76
C LEU A 282 -12.22 20.80 -31.39
N SER A 283 -11.66 22.02 -31.42
CA SER A 283 -12.18 23.20 -32.13
C SER A 283 -11.49 23.38 -33.47
#